data_AF-A0A7W0ITS3-F1
#
_entry.id   AF-A0A7W0ITS3-F1
#
_cell.length_a   1.000
_cell.length_b   1.000
_cell.length_c   1.000
_cell.angle_alpha   90.00
_cell.angle_beta   90.00
_cell.angle_gamma   90.00
#
_symmetry.space_group_name_H-M   'P 1'
#
loop_
_entity.id
_entity.type
_entity.pdbx_description
1 polymer ?
#
loop_
_entity_poly.entity_id
_entity_poly.type
_entity_poly.pdbx_seq_one_letter_code
_entity_poly.pdbx_strand_id
1 'polypeptide(L)' 'MDKVSLNTQAPEFTSQDVNGNSVSLSDFANEKNVLLVFNRGFI' A
#
# COMPACT_ATOMS: atom_id res chain seq x y z
N MET A 1 -17.51 -4.12 -12.13
CA MET A 1 -16.04 -4.18 -12.28
C MET A 1 -15.47 -3.21 -11.27
N ASP A 2 -14.46 -3.66 -10.54
CA ASP A 2 -14.07 -3.22 -9.21
C ASP A 2 -13.84 -1.71 -9.09
N LYS A 3 -14.80 -1.03 -8.47
CA LYS A 3 -14.71 0.38 -8.14
C LYS A 3 -14.07 0.49 -6.76
N VAL A 4 -12.87 1.05 -6.69
CA VAL A 4 -12.28 1.44 -5.40
C VAL A 4 -13.19 2.50 -4.76
N SER A 5 -13.60 2.26 -3.52
CA SER A 5 -14.35 3.23 -2.74
C SER A 5 -13.45 4.41 -2.38
N LEU A 6 -13.87 5.61 -2.78
CA LEU A 6 -13.14 6.84 -2.47
C LEU A 6 -13.55 7.37 -1.11
N ASN A 7 -12.64 8.08 -0.45
CA ASN A 7 -12.85 8.68 0.88
C ASN A 7 -13.21 7.66 1.98
N THR A 8 -12.79 6.42 1.80
CA THR A 8 -12.85 5.37 2.84
C THR A 8 -11.44 4.94 3.20
N GLN A 9 -11.28 4.34 4.38
CA GLN A 9 -10.01 3.74 4.80
C GLN A 9 -9.49 2.79 3.71
N ALA A 10 -8.22 2.93 3.33
CA ALA A 10 -7.59 2.02 2.38
C ALA A 10 -7.49 0.61 2.98
N PRO A 11 -7.60 -0.45 2.17
CA PRO A 11 -7.44 -1.83 2.65
C PRO A 11 -6.04 -2.03 3.25
N GLU A 12 -5.99 -2.65 4.42
CA GLU A 12 -4.72 -2.88 5.11
C GLU A 12 -3.92 -4.01 4.47
N PHE A 13 -2.60 -3.87 4.49
CA PHE A 13 -1.67 -4.93 4.14
C PHE A 13 -0.40 -4.84 4.99
N THR A 14 0.23 -5.99 5.17
CA THR A 14 1.60 -6.10 5.66
C THR A 14 2.38 -6.99 4.69
N SER A 15 3.56 -6.54 4.27
CA SER A 15 4.45 -7.32 3.40
C SER A 15 5.91 -7.07 3.75
N GLN A 16 6.81 -7.86 3.17
CA GLN A 16 8.24 -7.64 3.31
C GLN A 16 8.75 -6.76 2.16
N ASP A 17 9.58 -5.77 2.48
CA ASP A 17 10.35 -5.04 1.48
C ASP A 17 11.48 -5.92 0.90
N VAL A 18 12.23 -5.38 -0.06
CA VAL A 18 13.33 -6.09 -0.73
C VAL A 18 14.50 -6.46 0.20
N ASN A 19 14.57 -5.84 1.38
CA ASN A 19 15.57 -6.12 2.41
C ASN A 19 15.03 -7.06 3.50
N GLY A 20 13.77 -7.53 3.39
CA GLY A 20 13.12 -8.39 4.38
C GLY A 20 12.49 -7.64 5.56
N ASN A 21 12.46 -6.30 5.55
CA ASN A 21 11.79 -5.54 6.60
C ASN A 21 10.27 -5.64 6.44
N SER A 22 9.56 -5.84 7.54
CA SER A 22 8.10 -5.78 7.54
C SER A 22 7.64 -4.34 7.33
N VAL A 23 6.70 -4.16 6.40
CA VAL A 23 6.07 -2.87 6.08
C VAL A 23 4.57 -3.06 6.13
N SER A 24 3.89 -2.31 7.00
CA SER A 24 2.43 -2.23 7.03
C SER A 24 1.96 -0.88 6.51
N LEU A 25 0.78 -0.83 5.88
CA LEU A 25 0.23 0.45 5.41
C LEU A 25 -0.11 1.39 6.58
N SER A 26 -0.60 0.83 7.68
CA SER A 26 -0.91 1.54 8.92
C SER A 26 0.30 2.23 9.57
N ASP A 27 1.52 1.80 9.29
CA ASP A 27 2.75 2.43 9.79
C ASP A 27 2.92 3.89 9.27
N PHE A 28 2.20 4.25 8.20
CA PHE A 28 2.24 5.59 7.59
C PHE A 28 1.00 6.45 7.90
N ALA A 29 0.02 5.90 8.62
CA ALA A 29 -1.23 6.60 8.92
C ALA A 29 -0.97 7.86 9.76
N ASN A 30 -1.57 9.00 9.36
CA ASN A 30 -1.40 10.32 9.99
C ASN A 30 0.03 10.90 9.99
N GLU A 31 0.98 10.21 9.36
CA GLU A 31 2.38 10.64 9.25
C GLU A 31 2.66 11.23 7.87
N LYS A 32 2.18 10.58 6.80
CA LYS A 32 2.53 10.90 5.41
C LYS A 32 1.38 10.61 4.45
N ASN A 33 1.39 11.28 3.29
CA ASN A 33 0.59 10.87 2.14
C ASN A 33 1.31 9.71 1.42
N VAL A 34 0.58 8.64 1.12
CA VAL A 34 1.13 7.42 0.52
C VAL A 34 0.54 7.19 -0.87
N LEU A 35 1.40 6.93 -1.85
CA LEU A 35 1.01 6.46 -3.18
C LEU A 35 1.52 5.03 -3.37
N LEU A 36 0.60 4.08 -3.51
CA LEU A 36 0.92 2.68 -3.76
C LEU A 36 0.75 2.37 -5.26
N VAL A 37 1.81 1.87 -5.89
CA VAL A 37 1.80 1.52 -7.31
C VAL A 37 2.12 0.04 -7.47
N PHE A 38 1.17 -0.71 -8.04
CA PHE A 38 1.40 -2.10 -8.44
C PHE A 38 1.97 -2.12 -9.86
N ASN A 39 3.29 -2.16 -9.96
CA ASN A 39 3.95 -2.35 -11.24
C ASN A 39 3.79 -3.79 -11.70
N ARG A 40 3.25 -4.00 -12.90
CA ARG A 40 3.47 -5.26 -13.63
C ARG A 40 4.89 -5.14 -14.16
N GLY A 41 5.84 -5.89 -13.61
CA GLY A 41 7.26 -5.75 -13.91
C GLY A 41 7.56 -5.65 -15.40
N PHE A 42 8.70 -5.05 -15.76
CA PHE A 42 9.19 -5.10 -17.13
C PHE A 42 9.59 -6.54 -17.44
N ILE A 43 8.92 -7.16 -18.41
CA ILE A 43 9.32 -8.42 -19.05
C ILE A 43 10.50 -8.17 -19.99
#